data_AF-A0A1J5PHE8-F1
#
_entry.id   AF-A0A1J5PHE8-F1
#
_cell.length_a   1.000
_cell.length_b   1.000
_cell.length_c   1.000
_cell.angle_alpha   90.00
_cell.angle_beta   90.00
_cell.angle_gamma   90.00
#
_symmetry.space_group_name_H-M   'P 1'
#
loop_
_entity.id
_entity.type
_entity.pdbx_description
1 polymer ?
#
loop_
_entity_poly.entity_id
_entity_poly.type
_entity_poly.pdbx_seq_one_letter_code
_entity_poly.pdbx_strand_id
1 'polypeptide(L)'
;MSAFVPTNVISITDGQCFLETDLFNSGVRPAINGGVSVSRVGGSAQTKAMKKIAGRLRLDLAQFRELEAFAAFGSDLDAASKAQLERGVRMVELLKQGQYSPFSVEREVVSIWSGTTGKLDSIPVADIRRFEGELLDFIARERKAIFDVIAETKDLSDDTVKALTEAVATFTDQFVTTDQKVKDAAAAALDASEVGQEKVTRYVAPPVEEK
;
A
#
# COMPACT_ATOMS: atom_id res chain seq x y z
N MET A 1 -13.35 18.86 -19.86
CA MET A 1 -12.71 19.72 -20.88
C MET A 1 -11.72 18.86 -21.66
N SER A 2 -12.07 18.42 -22.87
CA SER A 2 -11.10 17.79 -23.77
C SER A 2 -10.41 18.91 -24.55
N ALA A 3 -9.24 19.33 -24.10
CA ALA A 3 -8.44 20.33 -24.80
C ALA A 3 -7.61 19.63 -25.90
N PHE A 4 -7.56 20.24 -27.09
CA PHE A 4 -6.91 19.68 -28.30
C PHE A 4 -5.45 19.25 -28.06
N VAL A 5 -4.69 20.03 -27.27
CA VAL A 5 -3.28 19.74 -26.97
C VAL A 5 -3.12 18.48 -26.11
N PRO A 6 -3.76 18.35 -24.92
CA PRO A 6 -3.76 17.09 -24.17
C PRO A 6 -4.19 15.86 -24.97
N THR A 7 -5.23 15.97 -25.81
CA THR A 7 -5.70 14.83 -26.62
C THR A 7 -4.63 14.31 -27.57
N ASN A 8 -3.89 15.22 -28.23
CA ASN A 8 -2.82 14.85 -29.14
C ASN A 8 -1.60 14.29 -28.42
N VAL A 9 -1.26 14.82 -27.23
CA VAL A 9 -0.15 14.27 -26.45
C VAL A 9 -0.49 12.86 -25.95
N ILE A 10 -1.74 12.63 -25.52
CA ILE A 10 -2.20 11.30 -25.08
C ILE A 10 -2.13 10.26 -26.22
N SER A 11 -2.40 10.66 -27.46
CA SER A 11 -2.32 9.73 -28.60
C SER A 11 -0.87 9.36 -28.94
N ILE A 12 0.07 10.29 -28.78
CA ILE A 12 1.49 10.11 -29.11
C ILE A 12 2.26 9.31 -28.05
N THR A 13 2.05 9.54 -26.76
CA THR A 13 2.87 8.91 -25.71
C THR A 13 2.47 7.45 -25.42
N ASP A 14 3.45 6.64 -25.00
CA ASP A 14 3.25 5.23 -24.63
C ASP A 14 2.65 5.01 -23.23
N GLY A 15 2.17 6.08 -22.60
CA GLY A 15 1.62 6.06 -21.26
C GLY A 15 1.53 7.47 -20.70
N GLN A 16 0.78 7.59 -19.61
CA GLN A 16 0.54 8.84 -18.91
C GLN A 16 0.47 8.58 -17.40
N CYS A 17 1.16 9.41 -16.64
CA CYS A 17 0.96 9.55 -15.20
C CYS A 17 0.09 10.79 -14.97
N PHE A 18 -1.18 10.57 -14.63
CA PHE A 18 -2.11 11.65 -14.30
C PHE A 18 -1.93 12.05 -12.85
N LEU A 19 -1.67 13.34 -12.62
CA LEU A 19 -1.56 13.93 -11.30
C LEU A 19 -2.84 14.72 -10.99
N GLU A 20 -3.44 14.47 -9.84
CA GLU A 20 -4.67 15.15 -9.42
C GLU A 20 -4.45 16.04 -8.21
N THR A 21 -5.00 17.25 -8.28
CA THR A 21 -4.91 18.24 -7.20
C THR A 21 -5.61 17.75 -5.93
N ASP A 22 -6.72 17.02 -6.06
CA ASP A 22 -7.47 16.50 -4.91
C ASP A 22 -6.69 15.43 -4.13
N LEU A 23 -5.95 14.57 -4.84
CA LEU A 23 -5.01 13.62 -4.22
C LEU A 23 -3.86 14.34 -3.51
N PHE A 24 -3.32 15.38 -4.14
CA PHE A 24 -2.25 16.18 -3.55
C PHE A 24 -2.72 16.88 -2.26
N ASN A 25 -3.92 17.46 -2.27
CA ASN A 25 -4.52 18.18 -1.14
C ASN A 25 -4.94 17.25 0.01
N SER A 26 -5.28 15.99 -0.29
CA SER A 26 -5.55 14.94 0.71
C SER A 26 -4.27 14.28 1.26
N GLY A 27 -3.09 14.76 0.85
CA GLY A 27 -1.81 14.28 1.37
C GLY A 27 -1.27 13.02 0.69
N VAL A 28 -1.85 12.58 -0.43
CA VAL A 28 -1.29 11.51 -1.27
C VAL A 28 -0.21 12.12 -2.15
N ARG A 29 1.04 11.77 -1.88
CA ARG A 29 2.22 12.27 -2.59
C ARG A 29 3.16 11.09 -2.86
N PRO A 30 3.51 10.78 -4.12
CA PRO A 30 3.11 11.47 -5.35
C PRO A 30 1.62 11.32 -5.68
N ALA A 31 0.99 12.37 -6.21
CA ALA A 31 -0.47 12.48 -6.39
C ALA A 31 -0.98 11.76 -7.65
N ILE A 32 -0.52 10.53 -7.89
CA ILE A 32 -0.81 9.76 -9.10
C ILE A 32 -2.19 9.12 -8.99
N ASN A 33 -3.09 9.41 -9.95
CA ASN A 33 -4.32 8.66 -10.08
C ASN A 33 -4.05 7.35 -10.84
N GLY A 34 -3.94 6.24 -10.10
CA GLY A 34 -3.70 4.91 -10.67
C GLY A 34 -4.84 4.33 -11.52
N GLY A 35 -6.07 4.86 -11.39
CA GLY A 35 -7.22 4.43 -12.19
C GLY A 35 -7.21 5.03 -13.60
N VAL A 36 -6.76 6.28 -13.73
CA VAL A 36 -6.68 7.01 -15.01
C VAL A 36 -5.30 6.90 -15.66
N SER A 37 -4.24 6.70 -14.86
CA SER A 37 -2.88 6.52 -15.37
C SER A 37 -2.72 5.19 -16.12
N VAL A 38 -2.02 5.23 -17.25
CA VAL A 38 -1.86 4.08 -18.14
C VAL A 38 -0.40 3.94 -18.56
N SER A 39 0.05 2.70 -18.74
CA SER A 39 1.28 2.36 -19.44
C SER A 39 0.94 1.35 -20.55
N ARG A 40 1.25 1.69 -21.81
CA ARG A 40 1.06 0.81 -22.97
C ARG A 40 2.11 -0.31 -23.01
N VAL A 41 3.30 -0.07 -22.43
CA VAL A 41 4.35 -1.10 -22.29
C VAL A 41 3.99 -2.13 -21.21
N GLY A 42 3.30 -1.67 -20.15
CA GLY A 42 2.79 -2.52 -19.09
C GLY A 42 3.88 -3.30 -18.34
N GLY A 43 3.56 -4.54 -17.94
CA GLY A 43 4.47 -5.39 -17.16
C GLY A 43 5.73 -5.86 -17.90
N SER A 44 5.89 -5.56 -19.19
CA SER A 44 7.13 -5.85 -19.93
C SER A 44 8.29 -4.94 -19.52
N ALA A 45 7.99 -3.76 -18.96
CA ALA A 45 9.00 -2.85 -18.42
C ALA A 45 9.42 -3.19 -16.96
N GLN A 46 8.83 -4.24 -16.36
CA GLN A 46 9.04 -4.60 -14.96
C GLN A 46 9.96 -5.82 -14.81
N THR A 47 10.68 -5.87 -13.69
CA THR A 47 11.37 -7.10 -13.26
C THR A 47 10.35 -8.21 -12.95
N LYS A 48 10.79 -9.48 -12.95
CA LYS A 48 9.89 -10.60 -12.63
C LYS A 48 9.32 -10.47 -11.21
N ALA A 49 10.15 -10.02 -10.27
CA ALA A 49 9.76 -9.73 -8.89
C ALA A 49 8.62 -8.69 -8.84
N MET A 50 8.79 -7.53 -9.48
CA MET A 50 7.77 -6.48 -9.50
C MET A 50 6.50 -6.93 -10.23
N LYS A 51 6.62 -7.67 -11.33
CA LYS A 51 5.46 -8.17 -12.09
C LYS A 51 4.59 -9.13 -11.27
N LYS A 52 5.20 -9.99 -10.44
CA LYS A 52 4.48 -10.93 -9.56
C LYS A 52 3.57 -10.21 -8.56
N ILE A 53 4.00 -9.06 -8.05
CA ILE A 53 3.26 -8.30 -7.02
C ILE A 53 2.36 -7.20 -7.60
N ALA A 54 2.79 -6.53 -8.68
CA ALA A 54 2.10 -5.39 -9.27
C ALA A 54 0.73 -5.74 -9.86
N GLY A 55 0.57 -6.97 -10.36
CA GLY A 55 -0.72 -7.46 -10.88
C GLY A 55 -1.80 -7.46 -9.80
N ARG A 56 -1.46 -7.93 -8.60
CA ARG A 56 -2.36 -7.95 -7.45
C ARG A 56 -2.61 -6.54 -6.91
N LEU A 57 -1.56 -5.73 -6.79
CA LEU A 57 -1.66 -4.33 -6.36
C LEU A 57 -2.72 -3.54 -7.16
N ARG A 58 -2.69 -3.65 -8.50
CA ARG A 58 -3.64 -2.93 -9.37
C ARG A 58 -5.09 -3.37 -9.12
N LEU A 59 -5.32 -4.67 -8.94
CA LEU A 59 -6.66 -5.21 -8.68
C LEU A 59 -7.16 -4.74 -7.31
N ASP A 60 -6.33 -4.86 -6.28
CA ASP A 60 -6.68 -4.49 -4.91
C ASP A 60 -7.00 -2.98 -4.79
N LEU A 61 -6.22 -2.11 -5.45
CA LEU A 61 -6.48 -0.67 -5.46
C LEU A 61 -7.73 -0.28 -6.26
N ALA A 62 -8.04 -0.98 -7.36
CA ALA A 62 -9.25 -0.73 -8.13
C ALA A 62 -10.50 -1.09 -7.30
N GLN A 63 -10.50 -2.26 -6.67
CA GLN A 63 -11.59 -2.70 -5.80
C GLN A 63 -11.72 -1.81 -4.55
N PHE A 64 -10.61 -1.34 -3.99
CA PHE A 64 -10.63 -0.36 -2.91
C PHE A 64 -11.36 0.93 -3.31
N ARG A 65 -11.12 1.46 -4.51
CA ARG A 65 -11.81 2.69 -4.97
C ARG A 65 -13.31 2.48 -5.18
N GLU A 66 -13.72 1.32 -5.67
CA GLU A 66 -15.13 0.95 -5.78
C GLU A 66 -15.80 0.87 -4.40
N LEU A 67 -15.15 0.22 -3.44
CA LEU A 67 -15.63 0.09 -2.07
C LEU A 67 -15.64 1.42 -1.32
N GLU A 68 -14.63 2.27 -1.50
CA GLU A 68 -14.55 3.61 -0.92
C GLU A 68 -15.72 4.49 -1.38
N ALA A 69 -16.04 4.44 -2.68
CA ALA A 69 -17.19 5.14 -3.23
C ALA A 69 -18.52 4.59 -2.67
N PHE A 70 -18.66 3.26 -2.56
CA PHE A 70 -19.86 2.63 -2.00
C PHE A 70 -20.07 2.95 -0.51
N ALA A 71 -18.99 2.90 0.28
CA ALA A 71 -18.99 3.24 1.70
C ALA A 71 -19.40 4.70 1.95
N ALA A 72 -19.02 5.61 1.05
CA ALA A 72 -19.38 7.03 1.14
C ALA A 72 -20.90 7.29 1.06
N PHE A 73 -21.67 6.38 0.46
CA PHE A 73 -23.13 6.46 0.41
C PHE A 73 -23.82 5.89 1.66
N GLY A 74 -23.06 5.56 2.71
CA GLY A 74 -23.60 5.12 4.00
C GLY A 74 -24.16 3.70 3.99
N SER A 75 -23.65 2.85 3.10
CA SER A 75 -24.08 1.46 2.99
C SER A 75 -23.36 0.58 3.99
N ASP A 76 -24.07 -0.35 4.64
CA ASP A 76 -23.44 -1.37 5.48
C ASP A 76 -22.54 -2.27 4.62
N LEU A 77 -21.29 -2.44 5.07
CA LEU A 77 -20.32 -3.34 4.46
C LEU A 77 -20.28 -4.65 5.24
N ASP A 78 -20.22 -5.77 4.52
CA ASP A 78 -19.90 -7.06 5.14
C ASP A 78 -18.45 -7.09 5.63
N ALA A 79 -18.12 -8.08 6.47
CA ALA A 79 -16.78 -8.18 7.07
C ALA A 79 -15.66 -8.29 6.03
N ALA A 80 -15.92 -8.95 4.90
CA ALA A 80 -14.95 -9.08 3.82
C ALA A 80 -14.69 -7.74 3.13
N SER A 81 -15.73 -6.98 2.79
CA SER A 81 -15.58 -5.65 2.19
C SER A 81 -14.94 -4.65 3.15
N LYS A 82 -15.23 -4.74 4.46
CA LYS A 82 -14.57 -3.92 5.48
C LYS A 82 -13.07 -4.21 5.55
N ALA A 83 -12.67 -5.49 5.61
CA ALA A 83 -11.26 -5.87 5.62
C ALA A 83 -10.53 -5.40 4.35
N GLN A 84 -11.22 -5.46 3.21
CA GLN A 84 -10.67 -4.99 1.94
C GLN A 84 -10.51 -3.47 1.89
N LEU A 85 -11.51 -2.72 2.38
CA LEU A 85 -11.44 -1.26 2.51
C LEU A 85 -10.26 -0.87 3.41
N GLU A 86 -10.14 -1.51 4.57
CA GLU A 86 -9.07 -1.29 5.54
C GLU A 86 -7.68 -1.58 4.98
N ARG A 87 -7.53 -2.66 4.20
CA ARG A 87 -6.28 -2.96 3.49
C ARG A 87 -5.99 -1.89 2.45
N GLY A 88 -6.98 -1.47 1.68
CA GLY A 88 -6.81 -0.43 0.65
C GLY A 88 -6.36 0.91 1.22
N VAL A 89 -6.88 1.32 2.39
CA VAL A 89 -6.39 2.52 3.10
C VAL A 89 -4.91 2.39 3.45
N ARG A 90 -4.48 1.24 3.97
CA ARG A 90 -3.06 0.98 4.28
C ARG A 90 -2.19 0.95 3.02
N MET A 91 -2.70 0.42 1.91
CA MET A 91 -1.99 0.43 0.63
C MET A 91 -1.80 1.86 0.10
N VAL A 92 -2.82 2.72 0.21
CA VAL A 92 -2.69 4.13 -0.18
C VAL A 92 -1.65 4.84 0.69
N GLU A 93 -1.61 4.55 1.99
CA GLU A 93 -0.61 5.11 2.90
C GLU A 93 0.81 4.62 2.59
N LEU A 94 0.97 3.33 2.28
CA LEU A 94 2.23 2.70 1.89
C LEU A 94 2.81 3.29 0.60
N LEU A 95 1.96 3.67 -0.35
CA LEU A 95 2.39 4.27 -1.62
C LEU A 95 2.81 5.74 -1.50
N LYS A 96 2.71 6.35 -0.31
CA LYS A 96 3.15 7.72 -0.08
C LYS A 96 4.66 7.78 0.11
N GLN A 97 5.32 8.60 -0.71
CA GLN A 97 6.76 8.74 -0.70
C GLN A 97 7.17 10.20 -0.54
N GLY A 98 8.19 10.43 0.28
CA GLY A 98 8.80 11.74 0.44
C GLY A 98 9.53 12.19 -0.82
N GLN A 99 9.60 13.50 -1.04
CA GLN A 99 10.39 14.06 -2.14
C GLN A 99 11.88 13.76 -1.92
N TYR A 100 12.59 13.46 -3.01
CA TYR A 100 14.03 13.13 -3.00
C TYR A 100 14.42 11.89 -2.18
N SER A 101 13.46 11.02 -1.89
CA SER A 101 13.69 9.76 -1.17
C SER A 101 13.34 8.54 -2.03
N PRO A 102 13.98 8.36 -3.22
CA PRO A 102 13.70 7.22 -4.09
C PRO A 102 14.03 5.90 -3.39
N PHE A 103 13.25 4.87 -3.67
CA PHE A 103 13.56 3.51 -3.23
C PHE A 103 14.26 2.75 -4.35
N SER A 104 15.13 1.82 -3.99
CA SER A 104 15.64 0.84 -4.94
C SER A 104 14.58 -0.22 -5.21
N VAL A 105 14.66 -0.89 -6.37
CA VAL A 105 13.64 -1.84 -6.83
C VAL A 105 13.40 -2.95 -5.79
N GLU A 106 14.44 -3.44 -5.15
CA GLU A 106 14.35 -4.46 -4.10
C GLU A 106 13.63 -3.97 -2.85
N ARG A 107 13.79 -2.69 -2.47
CA ARG A 107 13.03 -2.07 -1.38
C ARG A 107 11.57 -1.88 -1.75
N GLU A 108 11.29 -1.42 -2.98
CA GLU A 108 9.91 -1.28 -3.49
C GLU A 108 9.19 -2.63 -3.54
N VAL A 109 9.88 -3.68 -4.01
CA VAL A 109 9.33 -5.05 -4.06
C VAL A 109 8.93 -5.52 -2.66
N VAL A 110 9.80 -5.34 -1.67
CA VAL A 110 9.52 -5.75 -0.28
C VAL A 110 8.38 -4.93 0.33
N SER A 111 8.34 -3.61 0.12
CA SER A 111 7.27 -2.74 0.59
C SER A 111 5.91 -3.20 0.03
N ILE A 112 5.79 -3.25 -1.30
CA ILE A 112 4.54 -3.59 -1.99
C ILE A 112 4.10 -5.03 -1.66
N TRP A 113 5.05 -5.96 -1.56
CA TRP A 113 4.75 -7.33 -1.16
C TRP A 113 4.14 -7.41 0.25
N SER A 114 4.70 -6.65 1.21
CA SER A 114 4.20 -6.62 2.60
C SER A 114 2.75 -6.13 2.67
N GLY A 115 2.42 -5.10 1.88
CA GLY A 115 1.05 -4.58 1.79
C GLY A 115 0.08 -5.55 1.09
N THR A 116 0.44 -6.04 -0.09
CA THR A 116 -0.46 -6.90 -0.91
C THR A 116 -0.74 -8.27 -0.28
N THR A 117 0.15 -8.76 0.59
CA THR A 117 -0.04 -10.04 1.30
C THR A 117 -0.76 -9.91 2.64
N GLY A 118 -1.18 -8.71 3.04
CA GLY A 118 -1.91 -8.45 4.28
C GLY A 118 -1.05 -8.50 5.54
N LYS A 119 0.28 -8.42 5.41
CA LYS A 119 1.20 -8.41 6.57
C LYS A 119 1.13 -7.11 7.37
N LEU A 120 0.52 -6.08 6.79
CA LEU A 120 0.31 -4.77 7.42
C LEU A 120 -1.09 -4.62 8.04
N ASP A 121 -1.97 -5.63 7.96
CA ASP A 121 -3.37 -5.50 8.37
C ASP A 121 -3.50 -5.21 9.88
N SER A 122 -2.60 -5.73 10.71
CA SER A 122 -2.55 -5.46 12.16
C SER A 122 -1.95 -4.09 12.52
N ILE A 123 -1.30 -3.41 11.59
CA ILE A 123 -0.63 -2.14 11.85
C ILE A 123 -1.65 -0.99 11.67
N PRO A 124 -1.77 -0.06 12.64
CA PRO A 124 -2.59 1.13 12.49
C PRO A 124 -2.14 1.98 11.31
N VAL A 125 -3.09 2.59 10.60
CA VAL A 125 -2.81 3.39 9.38
C VAL A 125 -1.78 4.49 9.65
N ALA A 126 -1.83 5.15 10.81
CA ALA A 126 -0.91 6.21 11.19
C ALA A 126 0.56 5.75 11.29
N ASP A 127 0.79 4.47 11.57
CA ASP A 127 2.12 3.90 11.75
C ASP A 127 2.69 3.25 10.47
N ILE A 128 1.89 3.10 9.40
CA ILE A 128 2.30 2.34 8.20
C ILE A 128 3.61 2.86 7.59
N ARG A 129 3.77 4.17 7.44
CA ARG A 129 4.98 4.76 6.85
C ARG A 129 6.21 4.59 7.75
N ARG A 130 6.00 4.64 9.07
CA ARG A 130 7.07 4.40 10.04
C ARG A 130 7.48 2.93 10.03
N PHE A 131 6.49 2.04 10.03
CA PHE A 131 6.69 0.60 9.91
C PHE A 131 7.45 0.25 8.62
N GLU A 132 7.06 0.80 7.47
CA GLU A 132 7.75 0.58 6.20
C GLU A 132 9.22 0.99 6.25
N GLY A 133 9.50 2.21 6.70
CA GLY A 133 10.88 2.71 6.80
C GLY A 133 11.73 1.83 7.72
N GLU A 134 11.22 1.56 8.93
CA GLU A 134 11.93 0.75 9.92
C GLU A 134 12.10 -0.71 9.47
N LEU A 135 11.09 -1.31 8.83
CA LEU A 135 11.16 -2.67 8.28
C LEU A 135 12.23 -2.78 7.20
N LEU A 136 12.23 -1.84 6.24
CA LEU A 136 13.20 -1.85 5.15
C LEU A 136 14.63 -1.68 5.69
N ASP A 137 14.81 -0.89 6.73
CA ASP A 137 16.10 -0.70 7.37
C ASP A 137 16.52 -1.89 8.24
N PHE A 138 15.57 -2.55 8.91
CA PHE A 138 15.79 -3.84 9.59
C PHE A 138 16.27 -4.90 8.61
N ILE A 139 15.59 -5.06 7.46
CA ILE A 139 16.01 -6.02 6.42
C ILE A 139 17.40 -5.65 5.89
N ALA A 140 17.68 -4.35 5.67
CA ALA A 140 18.98 -3.91 5.20
C ALA A 140 20.12 -4.25 6.18
N ARG A 141 19.86 -4.18 7.50
CA ARG A 141 20.87 -4.45 8.54
C ARG A 141 21.02 -5.94 8.85
N GLU A 142 19.92 -6.66 8.99
CA GLU A 142 19.92 -8.01 9.57
C GLU A 142 19.61 -9.13 8.58
N ARG A 143 19.01 -8.80 7.44
CA ARG A 143 18.54 -9.78 6.43
C ARG A 143 18.89 -9.31 5.01
N LYS A 144 20.04 -8.66 4.83
CA LYS A 144 20.48 -8.05 3.57
C LYS A 144 20.44 -9.01 2.37
N ALA A 145 20.67 -10.29 2.61
CA ALA A 145 20.60 -11.34 1.59
C ALA A 145 19.27 -11.33 0.81
N ILE A 146 18.15 -10.93 1.43
CA ILE A 146 16.86 -10.80 0.75
C ILE A 146 16.94 -9.77 -0.38
N PHE A 147 17.52 -8.59 -0.09
CA PHE A 147 17.70 -7.53 -1.08
C PHE A 147 18.69 -7.94 -2.18
N ASP A 148 19.79 -8.59 -1.81
CA ASP A 148 20.81 -9.04 -2.76
C ASP A 148 20.22 -10.05 -3.76
N VAL A 149 19.46 -11.05 -3.27
CA VAL A 149 18.80 -12.04 -4.13
C VAL A 149 17.80 -11.38 -5.07
N ILE A 150 16.97 -10.44 -4.60
CA ILE A 150 15.99 -9.74 -5.45
C ILE A 150 16.70 -8.90 -6.51
N ALA A 151 17.77 -8.19 -6.15
CA ALA A 151 18.52 -7.34 -7.08
C ALA A 151 19.23 -8.16 -8.17
N GLU A 152 19.86 -9.28 -7.80
CA GLU A 152 20.61 -10.15 -8.72
C GLU A 152 19.70 -10.98 -9.62
N THR A 153 18.75 -11.70 -9.01
CA THR A 153 17.87 -12.62 -9.75
C THR A 153 16.73 -11.90 -10.47
N LYS A 154 16.41 -10.68 -10.03
CA LYS A 154 15.24 -9.90 -10.48
C LYS A 154 13.92 -10.64 -10.29
N ASP A 155 13.90 -11.65 -9.43
CA ASP A 155 12.77 -12.52 -9.16
C ASP A 155 12.50 -12.63 -7.66
N LEU A 156 11.24 -12.91 -7.33
CA LEU A 156 10.79 -13.19 -5.98
C LEU A 156 10.47 -14.68 -5.92
N SER A 157 11.48 -15.50 -5.61
CA SER A 157 11.36 -16.96 -5.48
C SER A 157 10.65 -17.36 -4.20
N ASP A 158 10.09 -18.57 -4.14
CA ASP A 158 9.37 -19.05 -2.96
C ASP A 158 10.24 -19.08 -1.70
N ASP A 159 11.53 -19.36 -1.84
CA ASP A 159 12.47 -19.33 -0.71
C ASP A 159 12.75 -17.90 -0.24
N THR A 160 12.82 -16.94 -1.16
CA THR A 160 12.90 -15.50 -0.80
C THR A 160 11.63 -15.05 -0.09
N VAL A 161 10.46 -15.51 -0.54
CA VAL A 161 9.17 -15.22 0.10
C VAL A 161 9.09 -15.79 1.51
N LYS A 162 9.60 -17.00 1.75
CA LYS A 162 9.68 -17.59 3.10
C LYS A 162 10.58 -16.75 4.01
N ALA A 163 11.80 -16.45 3.56
CA ALA A 163 12.74 -15.63 4.32
C ALA A 163 12.16 -14.23 4.62
N LEU A 164 11.46 -13.64 3.65
CA LEU A 164 10.79 -12.36 3.82
C LEU A 164 9.61 -12.44 4.79
N THR A 165 8.82 -13.52 4.74
CA THR A 165 7.72 -13.75 5.67
C THR A 165 8.22 -13.85 7.11
N GLU A 166 9.31 -14.57 7.34
CA GLU A 166 9.96 -14.69 8.64
C GLU A 166 10.53 -13.35 9.11
N ALA A 167 11.17 -12.59 8.22
CA ALA A 167 11.73 -11.27 8.54
C ALA A 167 10.63 -10.28 8.94
N VAL A 168 9.53 -10.22 8.19
CA VAL A 168 8.39 -9.36 8.50
C VAL A 168 7.74 -9.78 9.82
N ALA A 169 7.51 -11.07 10.05
CA ALA A 169 6.94 -11.54 11.31
C ALA A 169 7.82 -11.16 12.52
N THR A 170 9.13 -11.39 12.41
CA THR A 170 10.10 -11.02 13.44
C THR A 170 10.08 -9.53 13.74
N PHE A 171 10.00 -8.70 12.69
CA PHE A 171 9.97 -7.25 12.84
C PHE A 171 8.63 -6.77 13.42
N THR A 172 7.51 -7.32 12.98
CA THR A 172 6.18 -7.00 13.51
C THR A 172 6.09 -7.28 15.02
N ASP A 173 6.70 -8.35 15.50
CA ASP A 173 6.76 -8.66 16.94
C ASP A 173 7.59 -7.65 17.75
N GLN A 174 8.57 -7.00 17.12
CA GLN A 174 9.43 -5.98 17.73
C GLN A 174 8.86 -4.57 17.60
N PHE A 175 7.99 -4.35 16.62
CA PHE A 175 7.46 -3.03 16.31
C PHE A 175 6.41 -2.60 17.34
N VAL A 176 6.67 -1.48 18.00
CA VAL A 176 5.71 -0.86 18.92
C VAL A 176 4.90 0.17 18.16
N THR A 177 3.59 -0.04 18.08
CA THR A 177 2.64 0.91 17.48
C THR A 177 2.36 2.07 18.44
N THR A 178 1.99 3.22 17.88
CA THR A 178 1.69 4.44 18.63
C THR A 178 0.48 4.26 19.54
N ASP A 179 -0.54 3.55 19.06
CA ASP A 179 -1.56 2.94 19.91
C ASP A 179 -0.99 1.63 20.44
N GLN A 180 -0.80 1.43 21.75
CA GLN A 180 -0.29 0.18 22.34
C GLN A 180 -1.23 -1.03 22.13
N LYS A 181 -1.40 -1.47 20.88
CA LYS A 181 -2.14 -2.65 20.45
C LYS A 181 -1.30 -3.43 19.45
N VAL A 182 -0.15 -3.94 19.89
CA VAL A 182 0.39 -5.17 19.29
C VAL A 182 0.36 -6.23 20.37
N LYS A 183 -0.81 -6.85 20.50
CA LYS A 183 -1.04 -8.20 21.02
C LYS A 183 -2.51 -8.58 20.83
N ASP A 184 -2.98 -8.56 19.59
CA ASP A 184 -4.13 -9.41 19.26
C ASP A 184 -3.56 -10.80 18.94
N ALA A 185 -3.42 -11.57 20.03
CA ALA A 185 -3.46 -13.03 19.93
C ALA A 185 -4.66 -13.40 19.05
N ALA A 186 -4.42 -14.32 18.11
CA ALA A 186 -5.38 -14.89 17.17
C ALA A 186 -6.84 -14.68 17.62
N ALA A 187 -7.59 -13.91 16.84
CA ALA A 187 -9.00 -13.62 17.09
C ALA A 187 -9.75 -14.89 17.50
N ALA A 188 -10.00 -15.03 18.79
CA ALA A 188 -11.02 -15.94 19.28
C ALA A 188 -12.34 -15.36 18.79
N ALA A 189 -13.09 -16.17 18.04
CA ALA A 189 -14.40 -15.80 17.52
C ALA A 189 -15.26 -15.22 18.66
N LEU A 190 -15.60 -13.93 18.57
CA LEU A 190 -16.60 -13.31 19.41
C LEU A 190 -17.98 -13.76 18.93
N ASP A 191 -18.79 -14.20 19.88
CA ASP A 191 -20.16 -14.69 19.66
C ASP A 191 -21.08 -13.56 19.17
N ALA A 192 -22.05 -13.90 18.34
CA ALA A 192 -22.79 -12.97 17.46
C ALA A 192 -23.79 -12.02 18.17
N SER A 193 -23.63 -11.76 19.47
CA SER A 193 -24.63 -11.03 20.28
C SER A 193 -24.18 -9.67 20.84
N GLU A 194 -22.95 -9.21 20.58
CA GLU A 194 -22.46 -7.92 21.12
C GLU A 194 -21.83 -7.00 20.07
N VAL A 195 -22.57 -6.62 19.02
CA VAL A 195 -22.14 -5.55 18.10
C VAL A 195 -23.02 -4.31 18.31
N GLY A 196 -22.56 -3.41 19.18
CA GLY A 196 -23.09 -2.06 19.32
C GLY A 196 -22.67 -1.19 18.12
N GLN A 197 -23.58 -0.33 17.65
CA GLN A 197 -23.34 0.59 16.54
C GLN A 197 -22.26 1.62 16.88
N GLU A 198 -21.07 1.51 16.27
CA GLU A 198 -20.08 2.58 16.28
C GLU A 198 -20.07 3.32 14.93
N LYS A 199 -20.39 4.62 14.97
CA LYS A 199 -20.34 5.53 13.82
C LYS A 199 -18.89 5.80 13.45
N VAL A 200 -18.49 5.39 12.25
CA VAL A 200 -17.18 5.72 11.66
C VAL A 200 -17.16 7.20 11.28
N THR A 201 -16.25 7.97 11.88
CA THR A 201 -15.98 9.37 11.53
C THR A 201 -14.89 9.46 10.46
N ARG A 202 -15.07 10.41 9.54
CA ARG A 202 -14.16 10.75 8.44
C ARG A 202 -12.74 11.00 8.94
N TYR A 203 -11.76 10.25 8.46
CA TYR A 203 -10.34 10.57 8.68
C TYR A 203 -9.99 11.86 7.92
N VAL A 204 -9.57 12.88 8.65
CA VAL A 204 -9.00 14.12 8.12
C VAL A 204 -7.59 14.21 8.67
N ALA A 205 -6.59 14.33 7.81
CA ALA A 205 -5.19 14.43 8.23
C ALA A 205 -4.98 15.66 9.13
N PRO A 206 -4.19 15.56 10.21
CA PRO A 206 -3.87 16.71 11.05
C PRO A 206 -3.05 17.74 10.25
N PRO A 207 -3.24 19.05 10.49
CA PRO A 207 -2.46 20.10 9.84
C PRO A 207 -0.99 19.99 10.25
N VAL A 208 -0.09 20.13 9.27
CA VAL A 208 1.35 20.21 9.50
C VAL A 208 1.63 21.58 10.12
N GLU A 209 2.09 21.62 11.38
CA GLU A 209 2.62 22.84 11.98
C GLU A 209 3.90 23.26 11.22
N GLU A 210 3.85 24.41 10.55
CA GLU A 210 5.05 25.07 10.01
C GLU A 210 5.91 25.60 11.17
N LYS A 211 7.19 25.19 11.19
CA LYS A 211 8.27 25.89 11.88
C LYS A 211 9.31 26.34 10.88
#